data_AF-A0A4R3JWR7-F1
#
_entry.id   AF-A0A4R3JWR7-F1
#
_cell.length_a   1.000
_cell.length_b   1.000
_cell.length_c   1.000
_cell.angle_alpha   90.00
_cell.angle_beta   90.00
_cell.angle_gamma   90.00
#
_symmetry.space_group_name_H-M   'P 1'
#
loop_
_entity.id
_entity.type
_entity.pdbx_description
1 polymer ?
#
loop_
_entity_poly.entity_id
_entity_poly.type
_entity_poly.pdbx_seq_one_letter_code
_entity_poly.pdbx_strand_id
1 'polypeptide(L)' 'MLWQLPKPLAGSLHGYKYRLAYVVNGECVLRYDNEAGKGDHRHFKGKEHPYLFTTPDQLLADFQQDIARWNHENRNA' A
#
# COMPACT_ATOMS: atom_id res chain seq x y z
N MET A 1 7.72 -4.33 -2.15
CA MET A 1 8.66 -3.87 -3.20
C MET A 1 8.16 -2.57 -3.80
N LEU A 2 9.08 -1.64 -4.06
CA LEU A 2 8.86 -0.35 -4.71
C LEU A 2 9.94 -0.20 -5.78
N TRP A 3 9.57 0.21 -6.99
CA TRP A 3 10.53 0.44 -8.07
C TRP A 3 10.06 1.54 -9.02
N GLN A 4 11.02 2.17 -9.68
CA GLN A 4 10.77 3.24 -10.65
C GLN A 4 10.51 2.65 -12.03
N LEU A 5 9.55 3.24 -12.74
CA LEU A 5 9.21 2.94 -14.12
C LEU A 5 9.71 4.07 -15.03
N PRO A 6 10.07 3.75 -16.29
CA PRO A 6 10.46 4.78 -17.27
C PRO A 6 9.28 5.68 -17.68
N LYS A 7 8.03 5.22 -17.48
CA LYS A 7 6.79 5.98 -17.69
C LYS A 7 5.79 5.66 -16.58
N PRO A 8 4.91 6.59 -16.20
CA PRO A 8 3.85 6.33 -15.23
C PRO A 8 2.98 5.14 -15.63
N LEU A 9 2.52 4.38 -14.63
CA LEU A 9 1.51 3.35 -14.82
C LEU A 9 0.18 4.03 -15.17
N ALA A 10 -0.59 3.48 -16.11
CA ALA A 10 -1.91 4.03 -16.42
C ALA A 10 -2.77 4.13 -15.15
N GLY A 11 -3.34 5.30 -14.87
CA GLY A 11 -4.09 5.57 -13.63
C GLY A 11 -3.27 6.13 -12.47
N SER A 12 -1.93 6.14 -12.56
CA SER A 12 -1.04 6.79 -11.60
C SER A 12 -0.36 8.02 -12.23
N LEU A 13 -0.19 9.08 -11.44
CA LEU A 13 0.43 10.35 -11.88
C LEU A 13 1.96 10.37 -11.67
N HIS A 14 2.55 9.26 -11.24
CA HIS A 14 3.96 9.13 -10.91
C HIS A 14 4.61 7.92 -11.58
N GLY A 15 5.93 7.98 -11.74
CA GLY A 15 6.74 6.93 -12.35
C GLY A 15 7.13 5.80 -11.39
N TYR A 16 6.28 5.43 -10.44
CA TYR A 16 6.58 4.35 -9.48
C TYR A 16 5.56 3.25 -9.54
N LYS A 17 6.02 2.01 -9.43
CA LYS A 17 5.18 0.84 -9.19
C LYS A 17 5.52 0.27 -7.84
N TYR A 18 4.50 -0.08 -7.07
CA TYR A 18 4.69 -0.63 -5.74
C TYR A 18 3.69 -1.73 -5.42
N ARG A 19 4.14 -2.60 -4.53
CA ARG A 19 3.35 -3.64 -3.87
C ARG A 19 3.96 -3.88 -2.49
N LEU A 20 3.36 -3.30 -1.47
CA LEU A 20 3.70 -3.50 -0.07
C LEU A 20 2.61 -4.35 0.56
N ALA A 21 2.98 -5.39 1.30
CA ALA A 21 2.02 -6.27 1.95
C ALA A 21 2.52 -6.60 3.35
N TYR A 22 1.61 -6.57 4.32
CA TYR A 22 1.83 -7.04 5.67
C TYR A 22 0.94 -8.25 5.90
N VAL A 23 1.57 -9.37 6.25
CA VAL A 23 0.93 -10.67 6.38
C VAL A 23 1.09 -11.15 7.81
N VAL A 24 -0.01 -11.55 8.43
CA VAL A 24 -0.03 -12.12 9.79
C VAL A 24 -0.80 -13.44 9.74
N ASN A 25 -0.23 -14.50 10.31
CA ASN A 25 -0.82 -15.84 10.32
C ASN A 25 -1.24 -16.36 8.93
N GLY A 26 -0.50 -15.96 7.88
CA GLY A 26 -0.79 -16.32 6.49
C GLY A 26 -1.84 -15.45 5.80
N GLU A 27 -2.45 -14.49 6.49
CA GLU A 27 -3.44 -13.56 5.94
C GLU A 27 -2.82 -12.19 5.62
N CYS A 28 -3.06 -11.66 4.42
CA CYS A 28 -2.65 -10.32 4.03
C CYS A 28 -3.60 -9.27 4.62
N VAL A 29 -3.27 -8.77 5.81
CA VAL A 29 -4.14 -7.85 6.57
C VAL A 29 -4.03 -6.39 6.12
N LEU A 30 -2.93 -6.03 5.46
CA LEU A 30 -2.69 -4.72 4.90
C LEU A 30 -1.92 -4.83 3.57
N ARG A 31 -2.36 -4.10 2.55
CA ARG A 31 -1.65 -3.99 1.26
C ARG A 31 -1.70 -2.57 0.73
N TYR A 32 -0.61 -2.12 0.13
CA TYR A 32 -0.57 -0.92 -0.70
C TYR A 32 -0.07 -1.33 -2.07
N ASP A 33 -0.83 -1.06 -3.12
CA ASP A 33 -0.43 -1.33 -4.49
C ASP A 33 -1.02 -0.33 -5.49
N ASN A 34 -0.43 -0.32 -6.69
CA ASN A 34 -0.98 0.39 -7.82
C ASN A 34 -1.13 -0.49 -9.05
N GLU A 35 -2.31 -0.38 -9.67
CA GLU A 35 -2.76 -1.23 -10.76
C GLU A 35 -3.09 -0.39 -11.99
N ALA A 36 -2.72 -0.89 -13.17
CA ALA A 36 -2.97 -0.21 -14.42
C ALA A 36 -4.48 -0.02 -14.63
N GLY A 37 -4.90 1.22 -14.86
CA GLY A 37 -6.31 1.59 -15.04
C GLY A 37 -7.07 1.86 -13.75
N LYS A 38 -6.57 1.42 -12.58
CA LYS A 38 -7.14 1.75 -11.25
C LYS A 38 -6.40 2.87 -10.54
N GLY A 39 -5.08 2.91 -10.71
CA GLY A 39 -4.20 3.78 -9.94
C GLY A 39 -3.91 3.24 -8.54
N ASP A 40 -3.61 4.16 -7.65
CA ASP A 40 -3.04 3.93 -6.32
C ASP A 40 -4.10 3.61 -5.28
N HIS A 41 -3.94 2.51 -4.56
CA HIS A 41 -4.91 2.08 -3.56
C HIS A 41 -4.26 1.31 -2.39
N ARG A 42 -5.00 1.26 -1.28
CA ARG A 42 -4.65 0.48 -0.10
C ARG A 42 -5.77 -0.47 0.27
N HIS A 43 -5.42 -1.62 0.80
CA HIS A 43 -6.30 -2.61 1.40
C HIS A 43 -6.02 -2.64 2.90
N PHE A 44 -7.03 -2.37 3.72
CA PHE A 44 -6.92 -2.48 5.18
C PHE A 44 -8.08 -3.31 5.71
N LYS A 45 -7.80 -4.42 6.40
CA LYS A 45 -8.84 -5.36 6.90
C LYS A 45 -9.84 -5.78 5.80
N GLY A 46 -9.32 -6.11 4.62
CA GLY A 46 -10.13 -6.55 3.48
C GLY A 46 -10.91 -5.46 2.75
N LYS A 47 -10.77 -4.18 3.13
CA LYS A 47 -11.43 -3.05 2.45
C LYS A 47 -10.44 -2.27 1.60
N GLU A 48 -10.77 -2.11 0.33
CA GLU A 48 -10.02 -1.29 -0.62
C GLU A 48 -10.41 0.20 -0.48
N HIS A 49 -9.41 1.07 -0.44
CA HIS A 49 -9.57 2.52 -0.40
C HIS A 49 -8.59 3.18 -1.38
N PRO A 50 -8.99 4.25 -2.09
CA PRO A 50 -8.06 5.06 -2.86
C PRO A 50 -6.90 5.55 -1.98
N TYR A 51 -5.69 5.58 -2.54
CA TYR A 51 -4.51 6.09 -1.87
C TYR A 51 -3.91 7.22 -2.69
N LEU A 52 -3.70 8.38 -2.06
CA LEU A 52 -3.08 9.52 -2.73
C LEU A 52 -1.56 9.43 -2.59
N PHE A 53 -0.90 8.90 -3.61
CA PHE A 53 0.55 8.86 -3.63
C PHE A 53 1.15 10.29 -3.70
N THR A 54 2.16 10.54 -2.89
CA THR A 54 2.94 11.79 -2.89
C THR A 54 4.42 11.52 -3.14
N THR A 55 5.08 10.81 -2.24
CA THR A 55 6.49 10.42 -2.35
C THR A 55 6.70 8.98 -1.90
N PRO A 56 7.78 8.32 -2.35
CA PRO A 56 8.23 7.04 -1.80
C PRO A 56 8.33 7.02 -0.26
N ASP A 57 8.86 8.09 0.33
CA ASP A 57 9.07 8.16 1.78
C ASP A 57 7.72 8.24 2.52
N GLN A 58 6.76 9.01 2.00
CA GLN A 58 5.41 9.08 2.57
C GLN A 58 4.69 7.74 2.42
N LEU A 59 4.82 7.06 1.28
CA LEU A 59 4.26 5.71 1.07
C LEU A 59 4.77 4.73 2.14
N LEU A 60 6.07 4.75 2.43
CA LEU A 60 6.65 3.88 3.45
C LEU A 60 6.21 4.29 4.86
N ALA A 61 6.15 5.58 5.15
CA ALA A 61 5.69 6.10 6.44
C ALA A 61 4.23 5.71 6.73
N ASP A 62 3.34 5.93 5.76
CA ASP A 62 1.92 5.56 5.87
C ASP A 62 1.74 4.06 6.06
N PHE A 63 2.50 3.26 5.31
CA PHE A 63 2.47 1.80 5.43
C PHE A 63 2.90 1.33 6.83
N GLN A 64 3.98 1.90 7.38
CA GLN A 64 4.43 1.58 8.73
C GLN A 64 3.44 2.03 9.80
N GLN A 65 2.79 3.19 9.61
CA GLN A 65 1.75 3.67 10.52
C GLN A 65 0.54 2.71 10.55
N ASP A 66 0.09 2.23 9.39
CA ASP A 66 -1.02 1.28 9.32
C ASP A 66 -0.63 -0.11 9.87
N ILE A 67 0.63 -0.54 9.75
CA ILE A 67 1.15 -1.74 10.46
C ILE A 67 1.07 -1.54 11.97
N ALA A 68 1.58 -0.42 12.48
CA ALA A 68 1.57 -0.12 13.92
C ALA A 68 0.13 -0.07 14.46
N ARG A 69 -0.77 0.55 13.70
CA ARG A 69 -2.21 0.56 13.98
C ARG A 69 -2.79 -0.85 14.01
N TRP A 70 -2.52 -1.67 12.99
CA TRP A 70 -3.00 -3.06 12.95
C TRP A 70 -2.52 -3.84 14.18
N ASN A 71 -1.23 -3.74 14.52
CA ASN A 71 -0.67 -4.42 15.69
C ASN A 71 -1.29 -3.95 17.01
N HIS A 72 -1.61 -2.66 17.11
CA HIS A 72 -2.30 -2.11 18.28
C HIS A 72 -3.74 -2.62 18.38
N GLU A 73 -4.47 -2.66 17.27
CA GLU A 73 -5.88 -3.08 17.21
C GLU A 73 -6.06 -4.61 17.33
N ASN A 74 -5.03 -5.40 17.00
CA ASN A 74 -5.10 -6.86 16.89
C ASN A 74 -4.08 -7.58 17.79
N ARG A 75 -3.76 -7.02 18.97
CA ARG A 75 -2.77 -7.58 19.92
C ARG A 75 -3.01 -9.04 20.34
N ASN A 76 -4.20 -9.57 20.11
CA ASN A 76 -4.63 -10.92 20.48
C ASN A 76 -5.00 -11.81 19.27
N ALA A 77 -4.70 -11.37 18.04
CA ALA A 77 -5.02 -12.09 16.81
C ALA A 77 -3.95 -13.12 16.42
#